data_AF-A0A4Z1T001-F1
#
_entry.id   AF-A0A4Z1T001-F1
#
_cell.length_a   1.000
_cell.length_b   1.000
_cell.length_c   1.000
_cell.angle_alpha   90.00
_cell.angle_beta   90.00
_cell.angle_gamma   90.00
#
_symmetry.space_group_name_H-M   'P 1'
#
loop_
_entity.id
_entity.type
_entity.pdbx_description
1 polymer ?
#
loop_
_entity_poly.entity_id
_entity_poly.type
_entity_poly.pdbx_seq_one_letter_code
_entity_poly.pdbx_strand_id
1 'polypeptide(L)'
;METSDLYALQWLREPAKSAIDSLNWLVRSFERVARKGTPPTLPVCRGTLAPVAATLLHEYTLLNEPRLQYRRGLGTDVIAPLRAAITSFSETRQELLQEHVRLCRDLLHSAPVQAYLRGERREAEAACQAHQEFRVLAHSLASQARKLRSALEAEVSYSVGRYVDLAETLLRTELASVTAIRCAIEAPIGIDVVPAPTVAEEQIRRLEESLLCPGPSQK
;
A
#
# COMPACT_ATOMS: atom_id res chain seq x y z
N MET A 1 31.98 22.53 -17.17
CA MET A 1 30.65 22.02 -16.81
C MET A 1 30.76 21.58 -15.36
N GLU A 2 29.85 22.01 -14.50
CA GLU A 2 29.89 21.61 -13.09
C GLU A 2 29.64 20.10 -12.99
N THR A 3 30.32 19.42 -12.07
CA THR A 3 30.18 17.96 -11.88
C THR A 3 28.73 17.55 -11.64
N SER A 4 27.95 18.41 -10.99
CA SER A 4 26.51 18.21 -10.73
C SER A 4 25.68 18.02 -12.01
N ASP A 5 25.95 18.79 -13.07
CA ASP A 5 25.19 18.70 -14.32
C ASP A 5 25.50 17.41 -15.09
N LEU A 6 26.77 16.98 -15.04
CA LEU A 6 27.20 15.69 -15.59
C LEU A 6 26.49 14.52 -14.90
N TYR A 7 26.40 14.54 -13.57
CA TYR A 7 25.69 13.51 -12.81
C TYR A 7 24.19 13.50 -13.14
N ALA A 8 23.55 14.66 -13.25
CA ALA A 8 22.13 14.75 -13.62
C ALA A 8 21.85 14.16 -15.01
N LEU A 9 22.72 14.40 -15.99
CA LEU A 9 22.60 13.84 -17.34
C LEU A 9 22.97 12.36 -17.40
N GLN A 10 23.98 11.91 -16.65
CA GLN A 10 24.34 10.48 -16.54
C GLN A 10 23.21 9.65 -15.92
N TRP A 11 22.45 10.23 -14.97
CA TRP A 11 21.30 9.58 -14.35
C TRP A 11 20.21 9.18 -15.36
N LEU A 12 20.11 9.90 -16.49
CA LEU A 12 19.19 9.55 -17.58
C LEU A 12 19.53 8.22 -18.26
N ARG A 13 20.77 7.71 -18.17
CA ARG A 13 21.20 6.50 -18.89
C ARG A 13 20.95 5.20 -18.11
N GLU A 14 21.52 5.05 -16.91
CA GLU A 14 21.54 3.75 -16.20
C GLU A 14 20.76 3.71 -14.88
N PRO A 15 20.85 4.71 -13.97
CA PRO A 15 20.10 4.69 -12.71
C PRO A 15 18.57 4.70 -12.89
N ALA A 16 18.06 5.38 -13.92
CA ALA A 16 16.63 5.47 -14.19
C ALA A 16 15.97 4.13 -14.56
N LYS A 17 16.70 3.21 -15.22
CA LYS A 17 16.18 1.88 -15.57
C LYS A 17 16.00 1.02 -14.31
N SER A 18 17.00 1.02 -13.44
CA SER A 18 16.94 0.33 -12.14
C SER A 18 15.84 0.89 -11.23
N ALA A 19 15.60 2.20 -11.26
CA ALA A 19 14.49 2.83 -10.55
C ALA A 19 13.12 2.38 -11.09
N ILE A 20 12.94 2.34 -12.40
CA ILE A 20 11.70 1.84 -13.03
C ILE A 20 11.46 0.37 -12.69
N ASP A 21 12.49 -0.47 -12.74
CA ASP A 21 12.39 -1.89 -12.38
C ASP A 21 11.99 -2.07 -10.91
N SER A 22 12.56 -1.26 -10.01
CA SER A 22 12.21 -1.23 -8.59
C SER A 22 10.77 -0.78 -8.35
N LEU A 23 10.30 0.23 -9.09
CA LEU A 23 8.92 0.72 -9.00
C LEU A 23 7.92 -0.30 -9.57
N ASN A 24 8.26 -0.98 -10.66
CA ASN A 24 7.46 -2.07 -11.20
C ASN A 24 7.37 -3.24 -10.22
N TRP A 25 8.45 -3.57 -9.51
CA TRP A 25 8.44 -4.57 -8.45
C TRP A 25 7.53 -4.15 -7.27
N LEU A 26 7.57 -2.87 -6.89
CA LEU A 26 6.72 -2.31 -5.84
C LEU A 26 5.23 -2.42 -6.22
N VAL A 27 4.86 -1.99 -7.43
CA VAL A 27 3.48 -2.09 -7.96
C VAL A 27 2.99 -3.54 -7.93
N ARG A 28 3.79 -4.48 -8.43
CA ARG A 28 3.45 -5.92 -8.41
C ARG A 28 3.26 -6.46 -7.00
N SER A 29 4.02 -5.93 -6.03
CA SER A 29 3.90 -6.31 -4.63
C SER A 29 2.60 -5.80 -4.02
N PHE A 30 2.20 -4.56 -4.29
CA PHE A 30 0.90 -4.02 -3.87
C PHE A 30 -0.28 -4.74 -4.54
N GLU A 31 -0.18 -5.08 -5.83
CA GLU A 31 -1.19 -5.89 -6.51
C GLU A 31 -1.37 -7.27 -5.87
N ARG A 32 -0.29 -7.89 -5.38
CA ARG A 32 -0.35 -9.18 -4.67
C ARG A 32 -1.08 -9.06 -3.34
N VAL A 33 -0.84 -7.99 -2.59
CA VAL A 33 -1.56 -7.68 -1.35
C VAL A 33 -3.05 -7.47 -1.62
N ALA A 34 -3.39 -6.75 -2.69
CA ALA A 34 -4.77 -6.47 -3.05
C ALA A 34 -5.59 -7.72 -3.44
N ARG A 35 -4.94 -8.79 -3.92
CA ARG A 35 -5.61 -9.99 -4.47
C ARG A 35 -5.95 -11.09 -3.45
N LYS A 36 -5.29 -11.16 -2.28
CA LYS A 36 -5.53 -12.27 -1.32
C LYS A 36 -6.77 -12.02 -0.48
N GLY A 37 -7.94 -12.50 -0.91
CA GLY A 37 -9.16 -12.54 -0.09
C GLY A 37 -10.03 -13.73 -0.41
N THR A 38 -9.95 -14.75 0.44
CA THR A 38 -10.96 -15.80 0.50
C THR A 38 -11.41 -15.95 1.94
N PRO A 39 -12.72 -15.87 2.24
CA PRO A 39 -13.26 -16.12 3.56
C PRO A 39 -12.98 -17.55 4.04
N PRO A 40 -12.64 -17.77 5.31
CA PRO A 40 -12.88 -19.05 5.95
C PRO A 40 -14.39 -19.23 6.20
N THR A 41 -14.93 -20.40 5.87
CA THR A 41 -16.29 -20.81 6.25
C THR A 41 -16.29 -21.31 7.70
N LEU A 42 -17.11 -20.70 8.55
CA LEU A 42 -17.27 -21.13 9.94
C LEU A 42 -18.46 -22.10 10.08
N PRO A 43 -18.33 -23.18 10.87
CA PRO A 43 -19.43 -24.08 11.15
C PRO A 43 -20.51 -23.42 12.03
N VAL A 44 -21.76 -23.89 11.92
CA VAL A 44 -22.88 -23.41 12.74
C VAL A 44 -22.73 -23.94 14.17
N CYS A 45 -22.38 -23.08 15.12
CA CYS A 45 -22.31 -23.43 16.55
C CYS A 45 -23.71 -23.32 17.22
N ARG A 46 -24.06 -24.28 18.08
CA ARG A 46 -25.29 -24.28 18.90
C ARG A 46 -24.93 -24.28 20.40
N GLY A 47 -25.85 -23.86 21.26
CA GLY A 47 -25.69 -23.88 22.72
C GLY A 47 -24.93 -22.68 23.29
N THR A 48 -24.21 -22.86 24.40
CA THR A 48 -23.49 -21.82 25.16
C THR A 48 -22.44 -21.04 24.36
N LEU A 49 -22.00 -21.57 23.22
CA LEU A 49 -21.04 -20.93 22.31
C LEU A 49 -21.70 -20.10 21.20
N ALA A 50 -23.04 -20.12 21.08
CA ALA A 50 -23.77 -19.36 20.07
C ALA A 50 -23.51 -17.84 20.11
N PRO A 51 -23.39 -17.18 21.29
CA PRO A 51 -23.07 -15.75 21.35
C PRO A 51 -21.68 -15.43 20.80
N VAL A 52 -20.67 -16.23 21.15
CA VAL A 52 -19.29 -16.07 20.66
C VAL A 52 -19.21 -16.30 19.15
N ALA A 53 -19.91 -17.32 18.64
CA ALA A 53 -20.00 -17.59 17.21
C ALA A 53 -20.72 -16.48 16.43
N ALA A 54 -21.77 -15.88 17.02
CA ALA A 54 -22.46 -14.73 16.45
C ALA A 54 -21.57 -13.48 16.41
N THR A 55 -20.81 -13.19 17.48
CA THR A 55 -19.83 -12.10 17.49
C THR A 55 -18.72 -12.33 16.47
N LEU A 56 -18.16 -13.55 16.38
CA LEU A 56 -17.17 -13.89 15.36
C LEU A 56 -17.68 -13.65 13.93
N LEU A 57 -18.93 -14.06 13.64
CA LEU A 57 -19.54 -13.85 12.34
C LEU A 57 -19.82 -12.36 12.05
N HIS A 58 -20.29 -11.63 13.06
CA HIS A 58 -20.55 -10.19 12.96
C HIS A 58 -19.26 -9.41 12.69
N GLU A 59 -18.24 -9.64 13.50
CA GLU A 59 -16.94 -9.01 13.37
C GLU A 59 -16.26 -9.36 12.04
N TYR A 60 -16.36 -10.62 11.61
CA TYR A 60 -15.89 -11.05 10.30
C TYR A 60 -16.59 -10.31 9.14
N THR A 61 -17.92 -10.13 9.22
CA THR A 61 -18.68 -9.40 8.19
C THR A 61 -18.37 -7.91 8.21
N LEU A 62 -18.18 -7.31 9.37
CA LEU A 62 -17.74 -5.92 9.53
C LEU A 62 -16.36 -5.66 8.92
N LEU A 63 -15.41 -6.59 9.02
CA LEU A 63 -14.07 -6.45 8.44
C LEU A 63 -14.02 -6.53 6.91
N ASN A 64 -15.07 -7.03 6.24
CA ASN A 64 -15.06 -7.13 4.79
C ASN A 64 -15.05 -5.76 4.12
N GLU A 65 -15.81 -4.80 4.63
CA GLU A 65 -15.92 -3.46 4.05
C GLU A 65 -14.60 -2.66 4.18
N PRO A 66 -13.96 -2.57 5.37
CA PRO A 66 -12.63 -1.98 5.51
C PRO A 66 -11.57 -2.65 4.63
N ARG A 67 -11.59 -3.98 4.49
CA ARG A 67 -10.66 -4.69 3.60
C ARG A 67 -10.91 -4.37 2.12
N LEU A 68 -12.17 -4.21 1.72
CA LEU A 68 -12.53 -3.79 0.36
C LEU A 68 -12.12 -2.34 0.11
N GLN A 69 -12.36 -1.44 1.06
CA GLN A 69 -11.93 -0.04 1.01
C GLN A 69 -10.41 0.07 0.94
N TYR A 70 -9.68 -0.70 1.74
CA TYR A 70 -8.22 -0.78 1.68
C TYR A 70 -7.74 -1.20 0.28
N ARG A 71 -8.33 -2.25 -0.32
CA ARG A 71 -7.98 -2.69 -1.68
C ARG A 71 -8.29 -1.65 -2.75
N ARG A 72 -9.45 -0.98 -2.65
CA ARG A 72 -9.82 0.11 -3.55
C ARG A 72 -8.83 1.26 -3.43
N GLY A 73 -8.53 1.69 -2.20
CA GLY A 73 -7.54 2.72 -1.90
C GLY A 73 -6.14 2.37 -2.40
N LEU A 74 -5.68 1.12 -2.26
CA LEU A 74 -4.43 0.67 -2.88
C LEU A 74 -4.45 0.84 -4.40
N GLY A 75 -5.58 0.53 -5.04
CA GLY A 75 -5.75 0.70 -6.48
C GLY A 75 -5.68 2.16 -6.91
N THR A 76 -6.46 3.02 -6.25
CA THR A 76 -6.68 4.42 -6.66
C THR A 76 -5.63 5.39 -6.16
N ASP A 77 -5.16 5.22 -4.92
CA ASP A 77 -4.34 6.21 -4.21
C ASP A 77 -2.85 5.85 -4.22
N VAL A 78 -2.51 4.62 -4.64
CA VAL A 78 -1.12 4.12 -4.63
C VAL A 78 -0.72 3.58 -6.00
N ILE A 79 -1.43 2.58 -6.52
CA ILE A 79 -1.03 1.88 -7.74
C ILE A 79 -1.23 2.76 -8.99
N ALA A 80 -2.40 3.38 -9.16
CA ALA A 80 -2.68 4.21 -10.34
C ALA A 80 -1.77 5.44 -10.44
N PRO A 81 -1.52 6.23 -9.37
CA PRO A 81 -0.60 7.36 -9.40
C PRO A 81 0.83 6.93 -9.70
N LEU A 82 1.33 5.86 -9.07
CA LEU A 82 2.66 5.32 -9.37
C LEU A 82 2.80 4.89 -10.83
N ARG A 83 1.79 4.24 -11.41
CA ARG A 83 1.80 3.87 -12.83
C ARG A 83 1.84 5.09 -13.73
N ALA A 84 0.98 6.09 -13.46
CA ALA A 84 0.97 7.33 -14.22
C ALA A 84 2.32 8.05 -14.16
N ALA A 85 2.93 8.09 -12.97
CA ALA A 85 4.25 8.68 -12.75
C ALA A 85 5.35 7.93 -13.50
N ILE A 86 5.35 6.59 -13.49
CA ILE A 86 6.31 5.77 -14.24
C ILE A 86 6.19 6.04 -15.75
N THR A 87 4.98 6.07 -16.28
CA THR A 87 4.73 6.33 -17.70
C THR A 87 5.21 7.72 -18.10
N SER A 88 4.73 8.75 -17.40
CA SER A 88 5.12 10.15 -17.66
C SER A 88 6.63 10.34 -17.51
N PHE A 89 7.23 9.75 -16.47
CA PHE A 89 8.68 9.78 -16.28
C PHE A 89 9.44 9.15 -17.45
N SER A 90 8.98 7.99 -17.94
CA SER A 90 9.64 7.26 -19.02
C SER A 90 9.60 8.05 -20.33
N GLU A 91 8.45 8.65 -20.64
CA GLU A 91 8.25 9.50 -21.83
C GLU A 91 9.15 10.73 -21.78
N THR A 92 9.04 11.55 -20.71
CA THR A 92 9.84 12.78 -20.58
C THR A 92 11.34 12.48 -20.50
N ARG A 93 11.74 11.38 -19.85
CA ARG A 93 13.14 10.93 -19.84
C ARG A 93 13.65 10.65 -21.26
N GLN A 94 12.85 9.97 -22.07
CA GLN A 94 13.23 9.62 -23.43
C GLN A 94 13.41 10.87 -24.29
N GLU A 95 12.53 11.86 -24.16
CA GLU A 95 12.65 13.16 -24.83
C GLU A 95 13.93 13.89 -24.42
N LEU A 96 14.21 13.99 -23.12
CA LEU A 96 15.43 14.63 -22.61
C LEU A 96 16.70 13.90 -23.08
N LEU A 97 16.67 12.57 -23.16
CA LEU A 97 17.79 11.77 -23.65
C LEU A 97 18.03 12.02 -25.15
N GLN A 98 16.96 12.04 -25.95
CA GLN A 98 17.05 12.32 -27.39
C GLN A 98 17.60 13.72 -27.65
N GLU A 99 17.11 14.71 -26.90
CA GLU A 99 17.59 16.09 -27.00
C GLU A 99 19.05 16.23 -26.58
N HIS A 100 19.46 15.56 -25.50
CA HIS A 100 20.87 15.51 -25.10
C HIS A 100 21.77 14.88 -26.18
N VAL A 101 21.35 13.76 -26.77
CA VAL A 101 22.07 13.11 -27.88
C VAL A 101 22.15 14.02 -29.11
N ARG A 102 21.07 14.73 -29.43
CA ARG A 102 21.02 15.71 -30.52
C ARG A 102 22.04 16.83 -30.28
N LEU A 103 22.03 17.47 -29.11
CA LEU A 103 22.98 18.54 -28.78
C LEU A 103 24.43 18.07 -28.83
N CYS A 104 24.72 16.86 -28.36
CA CYS A 104 26.07 16.30 -28.44
C CYS A 104 26.50 16.08 -29.90
N ARG A 105 25.59 15.59 -30.74
CA ARG A 105 25.85 15.42 -32.17
C ARG A 105 26.08 16.75 -32.86
N ASP A 106 25.22 17.74 -32.60
CA ASP A 106 25.30 19.07 -33.21
C ASP A 106 26.62 19.77 -32.85
N LEU A 107 27.07 19.67 -31.59
CA LEU A 107 28.38 20.18 -31.18
C LEU A 107 29.52 19.46 -31.92
N LEU A 108 29.53 18.13 -31.92
CA LEU A 108 30.60 17.33 -32.52
C LEU A 108 30.70 17.50 -34.04
N HIS A 109 29.59 17.79 -34.73
CA HIS A 109 29.54 17.99 -36.17
C HIS A 109 29.59 19.46 -36.59
N SER A 110 29.66 20.38 -35.63
CA SER A 110 29.81 21.80 -35.94
C SER A 110 31.15 22.04 -36.67
N ALA A 111 31.09 22.86 -37.72
CA ALA A 111 32.25 23.21 -38.53
C ALA A 111 33.48 23.68 -37.72
N PRO A 112 33.35 24.60 -36.73
CA PRO A 112 34.52 25.07 -35.99
C PRO A 112 35.12 23.98 -35.09
N VAL A 113 34.30 23.11 -34.49
CA VAL A 113 34.79 21.98 -33.67
C VAL A 113 35.48 20.94 -34.54
N GLN A 114 34.92 20.60 -35.71
CA GLN A 114 35.55 19.67 -36.66
C GLN A 114 36.89 20.19 -37.18
N ALA A 115 36.96 21.46 -37.55
CA ALA A 115 38.21 22.09 -38.01
C ALA A 115 39.26 22.13 -36.89
N TYR A 116 38.86 22.50 -35.67
CA TYR A 116 39.74 22.46 -34.50
C TYR A 116 40.28 21.05 -34.22
N LEU A 117 39.43 20.02 -34.27
CA LEU A 117 39.82 18.61 -34.07
C LEU A 117 40.77 18.08 -35.16
N ARG A 118 40.75 18.66 -36.37
CA ARG A 118 41.70 18.35 -37.46
C ARG A 118 43.03 19.11 -37.34
N GLY A 119 43.18 19.96 -36.33
CA GLY A 119 44.41 20.70 -36.03
C GLY A 119 44.41 22.16 -36.46
N GLU A 120 43.30 22.69 -36.98
CA GLU A 120 43.19 24.09 -37.42
C GLU A 120 43.02 25.03 -36.22
N ARG A 121 44.13 25.45 -35.62
CA ARG A 121 44.13 26.27 -34.40
C ARG A 121 43.44 27.64 -34.53
N ARG A 122 43.25 28.16 -35.75
CA ARG A 122 42.54 29.43 -35.99
C ARG A 122 41.06 29.35 -35.63
N GLU A 123 40.48 28.14 -35.66
CA GLU A 123 39.08 27.88 -35.31
C GLU A 123 38.88 27.64 -33.80
N ALA A 124 39.94 27.75 -32.98
CA ALA A 124 39.87 27.47 -31.54
C ALA A 124 38.88 28.37 -30.80
N GLU A 125 38.81 29.67 -31.14
CA GLU A 125 37.88 30.61 -30.50
C GLU A 125 36.43 30.28 -30.87
N ALA A 126 36.15 30.00 -32.15
CA ALA A 126 34.83 29.60 -32.62
C ALA A 126 34.40 28.25 -32.04
N ALA A 127 35.32 27.28 -31.91
CA ALA A 127 35.07 26.00 -31.27
C ALA A 127 34.77 26.16 -29.76
N CYS A 128 35.46 27.10 -29.09
CA CYS A 128 35.16 27.45 -27.70
C CYS A 128 33.77 28.08 -27.56
N GLN A 129 33.36 28.97 -28.48
CA GLN A 129 32.02 29.56 -28.48
C GLN A 129 30.94 28.49 -28.67
N ALA A 130 31.08 27.60 -29.65
CA ALA A 130 30.16 26.48 -29.85
C ALA A 130 30.07 25.57 -28.60
N HIS A 131 31.21 25.32 -27.94
CA HIS A 131 31.21 24.59 -26.66
C HIS A 131 30.50 25.35 -25.54
N GLN A 132 30.63 26.68 -25.48
CA GLN A 132 29.97 27.51 -24.48
C GLN A 132 28.44 27.51 -24.66
N GLU A 133 27.97 27.62 -25.90
CA GLU A 133 26.55 27.50 -26.26
C GLU A 133 25.99 26.14 -25.87
N PHE A 134 26.71 25.06 -26.23
CA PHE A 134 26.37 23.71 -25.79
C PHE A 134 26.27 23.61 -24.27
N ARG A 135 27.19 24.22 -23.51
CA ARG A 135 27.16 24.20 -22.05
C ARG A 135 25.91 24.86 -21.48
N VAL A 136 25.45 25.97 -22.05
CA VAL A 136 24.20 26.64 -21.62
C VAL A 136 22.99 25.73 -21.83
N LEU A 137 22.90 25.12 -23.02
CA LEU A 137 21.81 24.20 -23.35
C LEU A 137 21.86 22.93 -22.48
N ALA A 138 23.05 22.36 -22.27
CA ALA A 138 23.26 21.20 -21.41
C ALA A 138 22.88 21.48 -19.94
N HIS A 139 23.14 22.69 -19.44
CA HIS A 139 22.73 23.10 -18.10
C HIS A 139 21.19 23.17 -17.98
N SER A 140 20.51 23.69 -19.00
CA SER A 140 19.04 23.69 -19.04
C SER A 140 18.47 22.26 -18.99
N LEU A 141 19.02 21.34 -19.79
CA LEU A 141 18.62 19.93 -19.76
C LEU A 141 18.90 19.27 -18.41
N ALA A 142 20.06 19.55 -17.79
CA ALA A 142 20.40 19.04 -16.47
C ALA A 142 19.43 19.54 -15.38
N SER A 143 18.98 20.79 -15.48
CA SER A 143 17.94 21.35 -14.60
C SER A 143 16.59 20.65 -14.79
N GLN A 144 16.20 20.39 -16.04
CA GLN A 144 14.97 19.64 -16.35
C GLN A 144 15.04 18.19 -15.84
N ALA A 145 16.19 17.51 -16.00
CA ALA A 145 16.41 16.16 -15.47
C ALA A 145 16.31 16.13 -13.93
N ARG A 146 16.85 17.13 -13.23
CA ARG A 146 16.71 17.26 -11.76
C ARG A 146 15.25 17.45 -11.33
N LYS A 147 14.49 18.29 -12.04
CA LYS A 147 13.05 18.48 -11.78
C LYS A 147 12.27 17.18 -12.00
N LEU A 148 12.53 16.49 -13.10
CA LEU A 148 11.90 15.21 -13.41
C LEU A 148 12.15 14.16 -12.31
N ARG A 149 13.41 14.05 -11.85
CA ARG A 149 13.77 13.17 -10.74
C ARG A 149 13.06 13.55 -9.44
N SER A 150 13.05 14.83 -9.09
CA SER A 150 12.43 15.32 -7.86
C SER A 150 10.92 15.08 -7.85
N ALA A 151 10.25 15.24 -9.00
CA ALA A 151 8.84 14.94 -9.16
C ALA A 151 8.54 13.44 -8.95
N LEU A 152 9.38 12.56 -9.52
CA LEU A 152 9.25 11.12 -9.30
C LEU A 152 9.46 10.74 -7.83
N GLU A 153 10.49 11.28 -7.17
CA GLU A 153 10.77 11.03 -5.74
C GLU A 153 9.62 11.52 -4.84
N ALA A 154 9.03 12.68 -5.16
CA ALA A 154 7.87 13.21 -4.44
C ALA A 154 6.64 12.30 -4.57
N GLU A 155 6.34 11.84 -5.78
CA GLU A 155 5.18 10.97 -6.04
C GLU A 155 5.35 9.59 -5.38
N VAL A 156 6.57 9.04 -5.40
CA VAL A 156 6.89 7.80 -4.70
C VAL A 156 6.73 7.96 -3.19
N SER A 157 7.26 9.04 -2.62
CA SER A 157 7.16 9.32 -1.20
C SER A 157 5.70 9.49 -0.76
N TYR A 158 4.90 10.22 -1.56
CA TYR A 158 3.47 10.38 -1.34
C TYR A 158 2.74 9.03 -1.39
N SER A 159 2.94 8.24 -2.45
CA SER A 159 2.28 6.95 -2.62
C SER A 159 2.64 5.93 -1.53
N VAL A 160 3.89 5.92 -1.07
CA VAL A 160 4.33 5.08 0.07
C VAL A 160 3.70 5.56 1.38
N GLY A 161 3.63 6.87 1.62
CA GLY A 161 2.92 7.42 2.77
C GLY A 161 1.44 7.01 2.79
N ARG A 162 0.75 7.14 1.64
CA ARG A 162 -0.64 6.70 1.49
C ARG A 162 -0.82 5.20 1.73
N TYR A 163 0.12 4.37 1.27
CA TYR A 163 0.11 2.94 1.59
C TYR A 163 0.17 2.69 3.10
N VAL A 164 1.06 3.38 3.81
CA VAL A 164 1.21 3.25 5.27
C VAL A 164 -0.08 3.68 5.99
N ASP A 165 -0.67 4.83 5.61
CA ASP A 165 -1.91 5.33 6.21
C ASP A 165 -3.08 4.35 6.03
N LEU A 166 -3.23 3.81 4.82
CA LEU A 166 -4.25 2.82 4.49
C LEU A 166 -4.05 1.52 5.29
N ALA A 167 -2.80 1.07 5.41
CA ALA A 167 -2.47 -0.14 6.16
C ALA A 167 -2.71 0.05 7.66
N GLU A 168 -2.32 1.20 8.22
CA GLU A 168 -2.55 1.53 9.63
C GLU A 168 -4.04 1.58 9.95
N THR A 169 -4.84 2.22 9.08
CA THR A 169 -6.30 2.29 9.24
C THR A 169 -6.93 0.89 9.26
N LEU A 170 -6.50 0.00 8.36
CA LEU A 170 -6.98 -1.38 8.35
C LEU A 170 -6.56 -2.13 9.63
N LEU A 171 -5.30 -2.03 10.04
CA LEU A 171 -4.78 -2.72 11.24
C LEU A 171 -5.47 -2.26 12.52
N ARG A 172 -5.74 -0.96 12.67
CA ARG A 172 -6.52 -0.43 13.80
C ARG A 172 -7.93 -0.99 13.84
N THR A 173 -8.55 -1.15 12.67
CA THR A 173 -9.90 -1.73 12.56
C THR A 173 -9.90 -3.22 12.89
N GLU A 174 -8.91 -3.97 12.39
CA GLU A 174 -8.73 -5.39 12.73
C GLU A 174 -8.45 -5.60 14.22
N LEU A 175 -7.63 -4.73 14.83
CA LEU A 175 -7.35 -4.79 16.27
C LEU A 175 -8.60 -4.51 17.11
N ALA A 176 -9.42 -3.52 16.72
CA ALA A 176 -10.68 -3.22 17.39
C ALA A 176 -11.63 -4.43 17.32
N SER A 177 -11.71 -5.07 16.16
CA SER A 177 -12.52 -6.27 15.95
C SER A 177 -12.05 -7.46 16.79
N VAL A 178 -10.74 -7.72 16.86
CA VAL A 178 -10.15 -8.74 17.75
C VAL A 178 -10.45 -8.44 19.22
N THR A 179 -10.41 -7.17 19.62
CA THR A 179 -10.73 -6.75 20.99
C THR A 179 -12.20 -7.01 21.31
N ALA A 180 -13.12 -6.72 20.39
CA ALA A 180 -14.55 -7.01 20.55
C ALA A 180 -14.81 -8.52 20.71
N ILE A 181 -14.16 -9.36 19.89
CA ILE A 181 -14.22 -10.83 20.02
C ILE A 181 -13.71 -11.27 21.39
N ARG A 182 -12.56 -10.74 21.84
CA ARG A 182 -11.98 -11.09 23.14
C ARG A 182 -12.95 -10.74 24.29
N CYS A 183 -13.53 -9.54 24.27
CA CYS A 183 -14.54 -9.14 25.25
C CYS A 183 -15.77 -10.07 25.25
N ALA A 184 -16.21 -10.56 24.08
CA ALA A 184 -17.31 -11.50 23.99
C ALA A 184 -16.99 -12.90 24.53
N ILE A 185 -15.72 -13.33 24.44
CA ILE A 185 -15.23 -14.58 25.05
C ILE A 185 -15.09 -14.45 26.56
N GLU A 186 -14.58 -13.31 27.04
CA GLU A 186 -14.34 -13.03 28.46
C GLU A 186 -15.63 -12.66 29.22
N ALA A 187 -16.69 -12.24 28.51
CA ALA A 187 -17.99 -12.00 29.11
C ALA A 187 -18.52 -13.29 29.77
N PRO A 188 -19.05 -13.23 31.00
CA PRO A 188 -19.61 -14.40 31.65
C PRO A 188 -20.71 -14.96 30.75
N ILE A 189 -20.48 -16.14 30.18
CA ILE A 189 -21.53 -16.92 29.55
C ILE A 189 -22.52 -17.18 30.68
N GLY A 190 -23.71 -16.60 30.59
CA GLY A 190 -24.79 -16.86 31.54
C GLY A 190 -25.06 -18.36 31.57
N ILE A 191 -24.37 -19.07 32.46
CA ILE A 191 -24.86 -20.32 32.97
C ILE A 191 -26.07 -19.86 33.76
N ASP A 192 -27.27 -20.16 33.28
CA ASP A 192 -28.45 -20.21 34.14
C ASP A 192 -28.11 -21.21 35.25
N VAL A 193 -27.45 -20.72 36.29
CA VAL A 193 -27.41 -21.39 37.59
C VAL A 193 -28.83 -21.23 38.07
N VAL A 194 -29.70 -22.17 37.70
CA VAL A 194 -30.91 -22.42 38.45
C VAL A 194 -30.41 -22.61 39.88
N PRO A 195 -30.72 -21.69 40.83
CA PRO A 195 -30.31 -21.90 42.20
C PRO A 195 -30.86 -23.26 42.61
N ALA A 196 -30.00 -24.13 43.14
CA ALA A 196 -30.46 -25.40 43.67
C ALA A 196 -31.63 -25.09 44.63
N PRO A 197 -32.78 -25.76 44.48
CA PRO A 197 -33.94 -25.46 45.31
C PRO A 197 -33.49 -25.53 46.77
N THR A 198 -33.85 -24.50 47.52
CA THR A 198 -33.57 -24.47 48.95
C THR A 198 -34.22 -25.69 49.59
N VAL A 199 -33.67 -26.15 50.73
CA VAL A 199 -34.27 -27.27 51.49
C VAL A 199 -35.76 -27.04 51.75
N ALA A 200 -36.19 -25.78 51.86
CA ALA A 200 -37.58 -25.39 52.00
C ALA A 200 -38.42 -25.67 50.74
N GLU A 201 -37.91 -25.36 49.55
CA GLU A 201 -38.60 -25.62 48.27
C GLU A 201 -38.72 -27.12 47.98
N GLU A 202 -37.68 -27.90 48.33
CA GLU A 202 -37.72 -29.36 48.21
C GLU A 202 -38.71 -30.00 49.21
N GLN A 203 -38.83 -29.42 50.42
CA GLN A 203 -39.81 -29.87 51.42
C GLN A 203 -41.24 -29.54 51.03
N ILE A 204 -41.50 -28.35 50.47
CA ILE A 204 -42.81 -27.96 49.96
C ILE A 204 -43.23 -28.89 48.82
N ARG A 205 -42.32 -29.17 47.88
CA ARG A 205 -42.59 -30.09 46.78
C ARG A 205 -42.95 -31.51 47.25
N ARG A 206 -42.24 -32.04 48.25
CA ARG A 206 -42.55 -33.36 48.84
C ARG A 206 -43.91 -33.37 49.55
N LEU A 207 -44.28 -32.27 50.21
CA LEU A 207 -45.60 -32.11 50.83
C LEU A 207 -46.70 -32.09 49.78
N GLU A 208 -46.52 -31.35 48.68
CA GLU A 208 -47.47 -31.30 47.56
C GLU A 208 -47.64 -32.67 46.88
N GLU A 209 -46.54 -33.39 46.63
CA GLU A 209 -46.56 -34.76 46.08
C GLU A 209 -47.27 -35.74 47.03
N SER A 210 -47.14 -35.57 48.35
CA SER A 210 -47.83 -36.40 49.34
C SER A 210 -49.33 -36.10 49.49
N LEU A 211 -49.75 -34.86 49.22
CA LEU A 211 -51.15 -34.43 49.27
C LEU A 211 -51.94 -34.87 48.01
N LEU A 212 -51.25 -35.17 46.92
CA LEU A 212 -51.85 -35.58 45.64
C LEU A 212 -52.08 -37.10 45.51
N CYS A 213 -51.68 -37.90 46.51
CA CYS A 213 -51.93 -39.35 46.55
C CYS A 213 -52.67 -39.73 47.85
N PRO A 214 -54.01 -39.86 47.84
CA PRO A 214 -54.70 -40.49 48.95
C PRO A 214 -54.29 -41.98 48.97
N GLY A 215 -53.59 -42.39 50.02
CA GLY A 215 -53.20 -43.78 50.23
C GLY A 215 -54.42 -44.72 50.19
N PRO A 216 -54.25 -45.97 49.74
CA PRO A 216 -55.36 -46.90 49.63
C PRO A 216 -55.98 -47.16 51.00
N SER A 217 -57.30 -46.96 51.10
CA SER A 217 -58.09 -47.38 52.26
C SER A 217 -57.97 -48.88 52.44
N GLN A 218 -57.33 -49.31 53.53
CA GLN A 218 -57.35 -50.70 53.95
C GLN A 218 -58.72 -51.03 54.57
N LYS A 219 -59.42 -51.99 53.98
CA LYS A 219 -60.45 -52.83 54.63
C LYS A 219 -60.09 -54.27 54.39
#